data_AF-A0A034WWK6-F1
#
_entry.id   AF-A0A034WWK6-F1
#
_cell.length_a   1.000
_cell.length_b   1.000
_cell.length_c   1.000
_cell.angle_alpha   90.00
_cell.angle_beta   90.00
_cell.angle_gamma   90.00
#
_symmetry.space_group_name_H-M   'P 1'
#
loop_
_entity.id
_entity.type
_entity.pdbx_description
1 polymer ?
#
loop_
_entity_poly.entity_id
_entity_poly.type
_entity_poly.pdbx_seq_one_letter_code
_entity_poly.pdbx_strand_id
1 'polypeptide(L)'
;MEKSEYEIQHFNFSVEQFSLERRHYLNKIISLTLQSMVNKLSMGNDDTAVFLLEQKEKVKSKMLSDMEQKLTAIEEMDLKNFSIPDYVLLATDYYLSKQYTEEDKINADKELADMKQKFLENSVMIASLKIENEKYEETSIEMNNEEKLLVQIQTALQLMESQWEKVKHLAKETESLEQ
;
A
#
# COMPACT_ATOMS: atom_id res chain seq x y z
N MET A 1 12.00 3.02 26.12
CA MET A 1 12.32 4.05 25.12
C MET A 1 12.73 5.27 25.88
N GLU A 2 13.94 5.78 25.65
CA GLU A 2 14.37 7.00 26.35
C GLU A 2 13.54 8.19 25.85
N LYS A 3 13.23 9.13 26.75
CA LYS A 3 12.39 10.29 26.42
C LYS A 3 12.94 11.10 25.24
N SER A 4 14.27 11.18 25.11
CA SER A 4 14.93 11.82 23.98
C SER A 4 14.68 11.09 22.65
N GLU A 5 14.62 9.75 22.64
CA GLU A 5 14.31 8.98 21.43
C GLU A 5 12.89 9.24 20.95
N TYR A 6 11.95 9.35 21.88
CA TYR A 6 10.55 9.65 21.58
C TYR A 6 10.37 11.04 20.97
N GLU A 7 11.05 12.03 21.55
CA GLU A 7 11.10 13.40 21.06
C GLU A 7 11.78 13.48 19.69
N ILE A 8 12.90 12.78 19.49
CA ILE A 8 13.62 12.70 18.20
C ILE A 8 12.73 12.07 17.11
N GLN A 9 11.98 11.02 17.42
CA GLN A 9 11.07 10.40 16.46
C GLN A 9 9.95 11.34 16.03
N HIS A 10 9.49 12.22 16.91
CA HIS A 10 8.45 13.18 16.58
C HIS A 10 8.99 14.37 15.79
N PHE A 11 10.09 14.97 16.24
CA PHE A 11 10.62 16.22 15.69
C PHE A 11 11.65 16.00 14.57
N ASN A 12 12.19 14.79 14.41
CA ASN A 12 13.27 14.42 13.49
C ASN A 12 14.62 15.11 13.75
N PHE A 13 14.80 15.71 14.93
CA PHE A 13 16.07 16.29 15.37
C PHE A 13 16.18 16.20 16.89
N SER A 14 17.41 16.26 17.42
CA SER A 14 17.63 16.43 18.86
C SER A 14 17.66 17.91 19.24
N VAL A 15 17.24 18.23 20.46
CA VAL A 15 17.28 19.62 20.95
C VAL A 15 18.72 20.14 21.02
N GLU A 16 19.69 19.27 21.30
CA GLU A 16 21.11 19.68 21.26
C GLU A 16 21.54 20.02 19.82
N GLN A 17 21.11 19.23 18.83
CA GLN A 17 21.40 19.52 17.42
C GLN A 17 20.81 20.87 17.01
N PHE A 18 19.54 21.12 17.33
CA PHE A 18 18.87 22.39 17.02
C PHE A 18 19.59 23.59 17.66
N SER A 19 20.00 23.45 18.92
CA SER A 19 20.74 24.47 19.66
C SER A 19 22.11 24.74 19.04
N LEU A 20 22.82 23.68 18.67
CA LEU A 20 24.13 23.75 18.01
C LEU A 20 24.04 24.44 16.64
N GLU A 21 23.05 24.06 15.82
CA GLU A 21 22.80 24.67 14.52
C GLU A 21 22.49 26.16 14.67
N ARG A 22 21.64 26.54 15.63
CA ARG A 22 21.38 27.95 15.91
C ARG A 22 22.66 28.71 16.25
N ARG A 23 23.50 28.20 17.16
CA ARG A 23 24.79 28.83 17.51
C ARG A 23 25.69 28.99 16.28
N HIS A 24 25.75 27.95 15.44
CA HIS A 24 26.51 27.98 14.19
C HIS A 24 26.02 29.09 13.25
N TYR A 25 24.70 29.17 13.00
CA TYR A 25 24.12 30.20 12.14
C TYR A 25 24.35 31.61 12.67
N LEU A 26 24.22 31.82 13.98
CA LEU A 26 24.41 33.11 14.62
C LEU A 26 25.87 33.58 14.46
N ASN A 27 26.83 32.70 14.71
CA ASN A 27 28.25 32.96 14.49
C ASN A 27 28.55 33.29 13.02
N LYS A 28 27.94 32.55 12.09
CA LYS A 28 28.07 32.79 10.64
C LYS A 28 27.54 34.17 10.26
N ILE A 29 26.37 34.56 10.75
CA ILE A 29 25.76 35.87 10.48
C ILE A 29 26.66 36.99 11.00
N ILE A 30 27.09 36.92 12.27
CA ILE A 30 28.00 37.91 12.86
C ILE A 30 29.29 38.03 12.02
N SER A 31 29.90 36.90 11.66
CA SER A 31 31.13 36.87 10.86
C SER A 31 30.95 37.54 9.50
N LEU A 32 29.86 37.25 8.79
CA LEU A 32 29.55 37.84 7.48
C LEU A 32 29.25 39.34 7.59
N THR A 33 28.47 39.75 8.59
CA THR A 33 28.15 41.16 8.82
C THR A 33 29.41 41.97 9.12
N LEU A 34 30.27 41.48 10.03
CA LEU A 34 31.52 42.16 10.35
C LEU A 34 32.48 42.15 9.15
N GLN A 35 32.54 41.08 8.36
CA GLN A 35 33.33 41.07 7.13
C GLN A 35 32.84 42.13 6.13
N SER A 36 31.52 42.30 5.99
CA SER A 36 30.95 43.36 5.15
C SER A 36 31.34 44.75 5.65
N MET A 37 31.36 44.96 6.98
CA MET A 37 31.83 46.22 7.57
C MET A 37 33.32 46.47 7.29
N VAL A 38 34.18 45.46 7.47
CA VAL A 38 35.61 45.56 7.15
C VAL A 38 35.80 45.95 5.69
N ASN A 39 35.12 45.28 4.76
CA ASN A 39 35.23 45.56 3.33
C ASN A 39 34.77 46.98 2.95
N LYS A 40 33.77 47.53 3.67
CA LYS A 40 33.29 48.91 3.44
C LYS A 40 34.22 49.96 4.05
N LEU A 41 34.77 49.68 5.23
CA LEU A 41 35.60 50.61 5.98
C LEU A 41 37.06 50.64 5.50
N SER A 42 37.55 49.55 4.92
CA SER A 42 38.92 49.51 4.38
C SER A 42 39.09 50.39 3.14
N MET A 43 38.02 50.72 2.42
CA MET A 43 38.02 51.59 1.22
C MET A 43 39.12 51.24 0.21
N GLY A 44 39.54 49.96 0.13
CA GLY A 44 40.61 49.51 -0.77
C GLY A 44 42.05 49.74 -0.29
N ASN A 45 42.27 50.13 0.97
CA ASN A 45 43.59 50.22 1.58
C ASN A 45 43.93 48.93 2.36
N ASP A 46 45.00 48.25 1.93
CA ASP A 46 45.41 46.95 2.45
C ASP A 46 45.88 47.00 3.92
N ASP A 47 46.63 48.04 4.32
CA ASP A 47 47.10 48.19 5.71
C ASP A 47 45.92 48.41 6.67
N THR A 48 44.94 49.20 6.22
CA THR A 48 43.69 49.44 6.98
C THR A 48 42.86 48.16 7.07
N ALA A 49 42.81 47.35 6.00
CA ALA A 49 42.09 46.08 5.99
C ALA A 49 42.66 45.07 6.99
N VAL A 50 43.99 44.95 7.07
CA VAL A 50 44.67 44.05 8.02
C VAL A 50 44.35 44.43 9.46
N PHE A 51 44.42 45.73 9.79
CA PHE A 51 44.06 46.21 11.12
C PHE A 51 42.58 45.93 11.46
N LEU A 52 41.68 46.19 10.53
CA LEU A 52 40.24 45.99 10.73
C LEU A 52 39.86 44.49 10.86
N LEU A 53 40.59 43.59 10.21
CA LEU A 53 40.42 42.14 10.40
C LEU A 53 40.78 41.70 11.83
N GLU A 54 41.83 42.25 12.42
CA GLU A 54 42.19 41.96 13.82
C GLU A 54 41.12 42.47 14.78
N GLN A 55 40.59 43.67 14.53
CA GLN A 55 39.50 44.24 15.34
C GLN A 55 38.18 43.47 15.17
N LYS A 56 37.90 42.96 13.98
CA LYS A 56 36.74 42.11 13.71
C LYS A 56 36.69 40.92 14.66
N GLU A 57 37.79 40.19 14.84
CA GLU A 57 37.79 39.01 15.72
C GLU A 57 37.61 39.38 17.19
N LYS A 58 38.16 40.52 17.63
CA LYS A 58 37.94 41.07 18.99
C LYS A 58 36.48 41.43 19.23
N VAL A 59 35.86 42.14 18.27
CA VAL A 59 34.45 42.52 18.34
C VAL A 59 33.55 41.29 18.30
N LYS A 60 33.82 40.34 17.40
CA LYS A 60 33.07 39.09 17.28
C LYS A 60 33.11 38.29 18.58
N SER A 61 34.29 38.10 19.16
CA SER A 61 34.45 37.38 20.42
C SER A 61 33.67 38.04 21.55
N LYS A 62 33.74 39.37 21.66
CA LYS A 62 32.97 40.14 22.65
C LYS A 62 31.46 39.99 22.44
N MET A 63 30.96 40.13 21.22
CA MET A 63 29.53 39.97 20.92
C MET A 63 29.03 38.57 21.26
N LEU A 64 29.80 37.53 20.95
CA LEU A 64 29.43 36.15 21.30
C LEU A 64 29.42 35.95 22.83
N SER A 65 30.43 36.45 23.53
CA SER A 65 30.48 36.40 25.00
C SER A 65 29.31 37.13 25.66
N ASP A 66 28.94 38.31 25.15
CA ASP A 66 27.83 39.11 25.67
C ASP A 66 26.46 38.44 25.41
N MET A 67 26.38 37.58 24.39
CA MET A 67 25.17 36.83 24.04
C MET A 67 25.07 35.47 24.73
N GLU A 68 26.16 34.90 25.25
CA GLU A 68 26.20 33.52 25.77
C GLU A 68 25.10 33.25 26.81
N GLN A 69 24.93 34.15 27.79
CA GLN A 69 23.90 33.99 28.81
C GLN A 69 22.48 33.92 28.22
N LYS A 70 22.22 34.68 27.15
CA LYS A 70 20.93 34.66 26.46
C LYS A 70 20.77 33.40 25.62
N LEU A 71 21.85 32.90 25.02
CA LEU A 71 21.84 31.67 24.24
C LEU A 71 21.54 30.47 25.13
N THR A 72 22.16 30.39 26.32
CA THR A 72 21.85 29.36 27.31
C THR A 72 20.39 29.43 27.77
N ALA A 73 19.86 30.63 28.02
CA ALA A 73 18.45 30.78 28.38
C ALA A 73 17.49 30.31 27.27
N ILE A 74 17.86 30.50 25.99
CA ILE A 74 17.09 29.99 24.85
C ILE A 74 17.17 28.46 24.79
N GLU A 75 18.33 27.87 25.05
CA GLU A 75 18.49 26.41 25.11
C GLU A 75 17.60 25.76 26.18
N GLU A 76 17.50 26.38 27.36
CA GLU A 76 16.57 25.93 28.41
C GLU A 76 15.09 26.04 27.98
N MET A 77 14.74 27.05 27.18
CA MET A 77 13.40 27.18 26.63
C MET A 77 13.13 26.13 25.56
N ASP A 78 14.10 25.84 24.70
CA ASP A 78 13.99 24.81 23.67
C ASP A 78 13.76 23.44 24.30
N LEU A 79 14.50 23.11 25.36
CA LEU A 79 14.31 21.86 26.11
C LEU A 79 12.88 21.71 26.63
N LYS A 80 12.23 22.81 27.02
CA LYS A 80 10.83 22.79 27.47
C LYS A 80 9.85 22.72 26.30
N ASN A 81 10.13 23.43 25.22
CA ASN A 81 9.22 23.54 24.07
C ASN A 81 9.21 22.29 23.19
N PHE A 82 10.37 21.64 23.06
CA PHE A 82 10.53 20.40 22.29
C PHE A 82 10.41 19.15 23.17
N SER A 83 9.96 19.29 24.43
CA SER A 83 9.67 18.13 25.26
C SER A 83 8.24 17.64 25.06
N ILE A 84 8.10 16.34 24.91
CA ILE A 84 6.79 15.68 24.87
C ILE A 84 6.43 15.27 26.30
N PRO A 85 5.28 15.73 26.85
CA PRO A 85 4.85 15.31 28.17
C PRO A 85 4.53 13.81 28.20
N ASP A 86 4.88 13.14 29.29
CA ASP A 86 4.77 11.68 29.42
C ASP A 86 3.32 11.15 29.33
N TYR A 87 2.33 12.02 29.54
CA TYR A 87 0.90 11.69 29.41
C TYR A 87 0.36 11.85 27.98
N VAL A 88 1.16 12.38 27.05
CA VAL A 88 0.78 12.59 25.66
C VAL A 88 1.26 11.41 24.83
N LEU A 89 0.32 10.68 24.24
CA LEU A 89 0.60 9.67 23.24
C LEU A 89 0.59 10.32 21.85
N LEU A 90 1.64 10.12 21.07
CA LEU A 90 1.68 10.61 19.69
C LEU A 90 0.69 9.85 18.81
N ALA A 91 0.23 10.50 17.73
CA ALA A 91 -0.71 9.90 16.78
C ALA A 91 -0.14 8.63 16.13
N THR A 92 1.18 8.56 15.95
CA THR A 92 1.89 7.36 15.49
C THR A 92 1.66 6.18 16.40
N ASP A 93 1.57 6.39 17.71
CA ASP A 93 1.42 5.32 18.70
C ASP A 93 -0.03 5.09 19.10
N TYR A 94 -0.97 5.80 18.48
CA TYR A 94 -2.38 5.64 18.79
C TYR A 94 -2.86 4.19 18.56
N TYR A 95 -2.23 3.44 17.66
CA TYR A 95 -2.52 2.00 17.50
C TYR A 95 -2.06 1.16 18.69
N LEU A 96 -1.03 1.59 19.44
CA LEU A 96 -0.57 0.94 20.68
C LEU A 96 -1.53 1.19 21.84
N SER A 97 -2.33 2.28 21.79
CA SER A 97 -3.39 2.52 22.78
C SER A 97 -4.47 1.43 22.73
N LYS A 98 -4.69 0.85 21.55
CA LYS A 98 -5.44 -0.40 21.40
C LYS A 98 -4.49 -1.53 21.74
N GLN A 99 -4.51 -1.96 22.99
CA GLN A 99 -3.78 -3.14 23.45
C GLN A 99 -4.31 -4.38 22.75
N TYR A 100 -3.82 -4.66 21.54
CA TYR A 100 -3.96 -5.98 20.94
C TYR A 100 -3.10 -6.94 21.76
N THR A 101 -3.75 -7.90 22.41
CA THR A 101 -3.04 -8.93 23.15
C THR A 101 -2.33 -9.87 22.18
N GLU A 102 -1.32 -10.60 22.65
CA GLU A 102 -0.69 -11.64 21.84
C GLU A 102 -1.68 -12.73 21.42
N GLU A 103 -2.72 -12.98 22.23
CA GLU A 103 -3.85 -13.85 21.87
C GLU A 103 -4.65 -13.30 20.68
N ASP A 104 -4.89 -11.98 20.62
CA ASP A 104 -5.57 -11.35 19.49
C ASP A 104 -4.77 -11.49 18.19
N LYS A 105 -3.43 -11.38 18.26
CA LYS A 105 -2.56 -11.60 17.11
C LYS A 105 -2.61 -13.06 16.64
N ILE A 106 -2.50 -14.00 17.57
CA ILE A 106 -2.56 -15.44 17.26
C ILE A 106 -3.92 -15.80 16.64
N ASN A 107 -5.02 -15.25 17.17
CA ASN A 107 -6.36 -15.46 16.62
C ASN A 107 -6.49 -14.86 15.22
N ALA A 108 -5.99 -13.64 15.00
CA ALA A 108 -5.99 -13.01 13.68
C ALA A 108 -5.16 -13.82 12.66
N ASP A 109 -3.99 -14.32 13.04
CA ASP A 109 -3.15 -15.16 12.19
C ASP A 109 -3.82 -16.49 11.85
N LYS A 110 -4.52 -17.09 12.83
CA LYS A 110 -5.29 -18.32 12.63
C LYS A 110 -6.47 -18.10 11.69
N GLU A 111 -7.25 -17.04 11.88
CA GLU A 111 -8.35 -16.68 10.97
C GLU A 111 -7.83 -16.42 9.56
N LEU A 112 -6.68 -15.76 9.41
CA LEU A 112 -6.04 -15.52 8.13
C LEU A 112 -5.63 -16.83 7.45
N ALA A 113 -5.06 -17.78 8.20
CA ALA A 113 -4.69 -19.10 7.70
C ALA A 113 -5.93 -19.89 7.24
N ASP A 114 -6.98 -19.91 8.06
CA ASP A 114 -8.25 -20.58 7.74
C ASP A 114 -8.92 -19.97 6.50
N MET A 115 -8.89 -18.64 6.35
CA MET A 115 -9.41 -17.97 5.16
C MET A 115 -8.61 -18.30 3.90
N LYS A 116 -7.27 -18.37 4.00
CA LYS A 116 -6.42 -18.77 2.87
C LYS A 116 -6.71 -20.19 2.43
N GLN A 117 -6.88 -21.11 3.38
CA GLN A 117 -7.23 -22.50 3.07
C GLN A 117 -8.59 -22.58 2.38
N LYS A 118 -9.63 -21.95 2.95
CA LYS A 118 -10.98 -21.91 2.34
C LYS A 118 -10.97 -21.29 0.95
N PHE A 119 -10.19 -20.24 0.74
CA PHE A 119 -10.05 -19.62 -0.57
C PHE A 119 -9.45 -20.59 -1.60
N LEU A 120 -8.44 -21.36 -1.20
CA LEU A 120 -7.80 -22.35 -2.06
C LEU A 120 -8.76 -23.50 -2.40
N GLU A 121 -9.45 -24.04 -1.41
CA GLU A 121 -10.46 -25.09 -1.57
C GLU A 121 -11.59 -24.64 -2.50
N ASN A 122 -12.13 -23.43 -2.28
CA ASN A 122 -13.16 -22.86 -3.13
C ASN A 122 -12.65 -22.63 -4.57
N SER A 123 -11.41 -22.21 -4.75
CA SER A 123 -10.81 -22.00 -6.07
C SER A 123 -10.70 -23.32 -6.85
N VAL A 124 -10.27 -24.40 -6.18
CA VAL A 124 -10.22 -25.74 -6.76
C VAL A 124 -11.63 -26.22 -7.11
N MET A 125 -12.59 -26.05 -6.20
CA MET A 125 -13.98 -26.45 -6.43
C MET A 125 -14.60 -25.72 -7.63
N ILE A 126 -14.37 -24.41 -7.78
CA ILE A 126 -14.83 -23.64 -8.95
C ILE A 126 -14.22 -24.18 -10.24
N ALA A 127 -12.93 -24.52 -10.24
CA ALA A 127 -12.28 -25.10 -11.41
C ALA A 127 -12.88 -26.48 -11.77
N SER A 128 -13.15 -27.32 -10.77
CA SER A 128 -13.81 -28.62 -10.97
C SER A 128 -15.23 -28.47 -11.51
N LEU A 129 -16.03 -27.57 -10.95
CA LEU A 129 -17.39 -27.29 -11.41
C LEU A 129 -17.41 -26.80 -12.87
N LYS A 130 -16.41 -26.00 -13.27
CA LYS A 130 -16.31 -25.54 -14.65
C LYS A 130 -16.08 -26.70 -15.62
N ILE A 131 -15.16 -27.61 -15.29
CA ILE A 131 -14.88 -28.80 -16.11
C ILE A 131 -16.11 -29.72 -16.17
N GLU A 132 -16.79 -29.91 -15.03
CA GLU A 132 -17.99 -30.71 -14.96
C GLU A 132 -19.13 -30.11 -15.81
N ASN A 133 -19.32 -28.80 -15.76
CA ASN A 133 -20.33 -28.12 -16.54
C ASN A 133 -20.05 -28.18 -18.04
N GLU A 134 -18.79 -28.01 -18.46
CA GLU A 134 -18.36 -28.21 -19.86
C GLU A 134 -18.70 -29.63 -20.34
N LYS A 135 -18.44 -30.65 -19.51
CA LYS A 135 -18.78 -32.04 -19.83
C LYS A 135 -20.30 -32.29 -19.90
N TYR A 136 -21.08 -31.66 -19.03
CA TYR A 136 -22.54 -31.73 -19.07
C TYR A 136 -23.10 -31.09 -20.35
N GLU A 137 -22.54 -29.96 -20.79
CA GLU A 137 -22.92 -29.33 -22.06
C GLU A 137 -22.64 -30.26 -23.25
N GLU A 138 -21.46 -30.88 -23.31
CA GLU A 138 -21.12 -31.87 -24.35
C GLU A 138 -22.09 -33.05 -24.36
N THR A 139 -22.35 -33.64 -23.18
CA THR A 139 -23.26 -34.78 -23.05
C THR A 139 -24.69 -34.40 -23.45
N SER A 140 -25.13 -33.19 -23.10
CA SER A 140 -26.47 -32.70 -23.47
C SER A 140 -26.62 -32.54 -24.99
N ILE A 141 -25.55 -32.18 -25.71
CA ILE A 141 -25.56 -32.10 -27.17
C ILE A 141 -25.69 -33.51 -27.77
N GLU A 142 -24.92 -34.48 -27.25
CA GLU A 142 -24.99 -35.87 -27.70
C GLU A 142 -26.38 -36.48 -27.47
N MET A 143 -26.96 -36.30 -26.29
CA MET A 143 -28.32 -36.78 -25.98
C MET A 143 -29.37 -36.18 -26.92
N ASN A 144 -29.28 -34.88 -27.22
CA ASN A 144 -30.23 -34.23 -28.13
C ASN A 144 -30.07 -34.74 -29.57
N ASN A 145 -28.85 -35.11 -29.99
CA ASN A 145 -28.62 -35.75 -31.28
C ASN A 145 -29.20 -37.17 -31.33
N GLU A 146 -29.06 -37.95 -30.24
CA GLU A 146 -29.65 -39.28 -30.13
C GLU A 146 -31.19 -39.21 -30.16
N GLU A 147 -31.80 -38.26 -29.44
CA GLU A 147 -33.24 -38.03 -29.45
C GLU A 147 -33.75 -37.72 -30.86
N LYS A 148 -33.05 -36.85 -31.61
CA LYS A 148 -33.37 -36.58 -33.02
C LYS A 148 -33.26 -37.82 -33.90
N LEU A 149 -32.23 -38.64 -33.70
CA LEU A 149 -32.06 -39.89 -34.44
C LEU A 149 -33.22 -40.86 -34.17
N LEU A 150 -33.62 -41.01 -32.91
CA LEU A 150 -34.75 -41.86 -32.52
C LEU A 150 -36.06 -41.38 -33.16
N VAL A 151 -36.31 -40.07 -33.17
CA VAL A 151 -37.48 -39.49 -33.86
C VAL A 151 -37.46 -39.80 -35.36
N GLN A 152 -36.29 -39.70 -36.01
CA GLN A 152 -36.14 -40.03 -37.44
C GLN A 152 -36.40 -41.52 -37.71
N ILE A 153 -35.83 -42.42 -36.90
CA ILE A 153 -36.06 -43.87 -37.00
C ILE A 153 -37.55 -44.18 -36.84
N GLN A 154 -38.20 -43.59 -35.84
CA GLN A 154 -39.63 -43.81 -35.58
C GLN A 154 -40.49 -43.32 -36.75
N THR A 155 -40.16 -42.17 -37.34
CA THR A 155 -40.84 -41.65 -38.53
C THR A 155 -40.65 -42.58 -39.73
N ALA A 156 -39.44 -43.11 -39.94
CA ALA A 156 -39.15 -44.04 -41.03
C ALA A 156 -39.91 -45.37 -40.87
N LEU A 157 -39.99 -45.91 -39.65
CA LEU A 157 -40.75 -47.12 -39.35
C LEU A 157 -42.25 -46.93 -39.61
N GLN A 158 -42.83 -45.81 -39.17
CA GLN A 158 -44.23 -45.47 -39.45
C GLN A 158 -44.51 -45.36 -40.96
N LEU A 159 -43.58 -44.76 -41.72
CA LEU A 159 -43.69 -44.68 -43.18
C LEU A 159 -43.66 -46.07 -43.82
N MET A 160 -42.72 -46.93 -43.43
CA MET A 160 -42.61 -48.30 -43.93
C MET A 160 -43.88 -49.11 -43.64
N GLU A 161 -44.44 -48.99 -42.43
CA GLU A 161 -45.68 -49.67 -42.05
C GLU A 161 -46.85 -49.21 -42.93
N SER A 162 -46.96 -47.90 -43.18
CA SER A 162 -47.99 -47.35 -44.08
C SER A 162 -47.84 -47.84 -45.53
N GLN A 163 -46.61 -48.02 -46.02
CA GLN A 163 -46.34 -48.54 -47.36
C GLN A 163 -46.62 -50.04 -47.44
N TRP A 164 -46.27 -50.80 -46.40
CA TRP A 164 -46.55 -52.22 -46.32
C TRP A 164 -48.05 -52.53 -46.34
N GLU A 165 -48.85 -51.74 -45.62
CA GLU A 165 -50.32 -51.86 -45.67
C GLU A 165 -50.89 -51.54 -47.06
N LYS A 166 -50.32 -50.56 -47.77
CA LYS A 166 -50.69 -50.29 -49.18
C LYS A 166 -50.35 -51.46 -50.10
N VAL A 167 -49.17 -52.05 -49.95
CA VAL A 167 -48.75 -53.22 -50.74
C VAL A 167 -49.65 -54.42 -50.48
N LYS A 168 -50.03 -54.68 -49.21
CA LYS A 168 -51.01 -55.73 -48.87
C LYS A 168 -52.37 -55.49 -49.52
N HIS A 169 -52.84 -54.24 -49.55
CA HIS A 169 -54.10 -53.88 -50.20
C HIS A 169 -54.04 -54.18 -51.70
N LEU A 170 -52.98 -53.73 -52.38
CA LEU A 170 -52.78 -53.97 -53.81
C LEU A 170 -52.66 -55.45 -54.14
N ALA A 171 -51.95 -56.24 -53.31
CA ALA A 171 -51.84 -57.69 -53.49
C ALA A 171 -53.20 -58.39 -53.43
N LYS A 172 -54.07 -58.00 -52.48
CA LYS A 172 -55.44 -58.52 -52.39
C LYS A 172 -56.29 -58.14 -53.61
N GLU A 173 -56.15 -56.91 -54.12
CA GLU A 173 -56.85 -56.47 -55.33
C GLU A 173 -56.40 -57.25 -56.57
N THR A 174 -55.09 -57.52 -56.71
CA THR A 174 -54.59 -58.31 -57.84
C THR A 174 -55.00 -59.78 -57.78
N GLU A 175 -55.04 -60.41 -56.59
CA GLU A 175 -55.56 -61.78 -56.41
C GLU A 175 -57.05 -61.88 -56.77
N SER A 176 -57.82 -60.80 -56.59
CA SER A 176 -59.24 -60.75 -56.98
C SER A 176 -59.49 -60.52 -58.48
N LEU A 177 -58.45 -60.16 -59.25
CA LEU A 177 -58.53 -59.92 -60.69
C LEU A 177 -58.07 -61.14 -61.53
N GLU A 178 -57.45 -62.14 -60.91
CA GLU A 178 -56.99 -63.39 -61.56
C GLU A 178 -57.96 -64.58 -61.37
N GLN A 179 -59.14 -64.36 -60.77
CA GLN A 179 -60.26 -65.32 -60.69
C GLN A 179 -61.38 -64.98 -61.68
#